data_AF-A0A077MB70-F1
#
_entry.id   AF-A0A077MB70-F1
#
_cell.length_a   1.000
_cell.length_b   1.000
_cell.length_c   1.000
_cell.angle_alpha   90.00
_cell.angle_beta   90.00
_cell.angle_gamma   90.00
#
_symmetry.space_group_name_H-M   'P 1'
#
loop_
_entity.id
_entity.type
_entity.pdbx_description
1 polymer ?
#
loop_
_entity_poly.entity_id
_entity_poly.type
_entity_poly.pdbx_seq_one_letter_code
_entity_poly.pdbx_strand_id
1 'polypeptide(L)' 'MNCFFIRDLRTPFGGVGDSGVGREGGNFSREFFTEPKAVVMQIAR' A
#
# COMPACT_ATOMS: atom_id res chain seq x y z
N MET A 1 -23.00 3.80 6.31
CA MET A 1 -21.93 4.62 5.70
C MET A 1 -22.60 5.89 5.21
N ASN A 2 -22.46 7.03 5.92
CA ASN A 2 -23.25 8.26 5.70
C ASN A 2 -22.34 9.49 5.67
N CYS A 3 -21.24 9.42 4.91
CA CYS A 3 -20.26 10.49 4.82
C CYS A 3 -19.67 10.51 3.40
N PHE A 4 -19.23 11.69 2.94
CA PHE A 4 -18.57 11.85 1.65
C PHE A 4 -17.18 12.46 1.84
N PHE A 5 -16.21 11.94 1.09
CA PHE A 5 -14.83 12.42 1.04
C PHE A 5 -14.06 12.42 2.37
N ILE A 6 -14.31 11.44 3.24
CA ILE A 6 -13.43 11.19 4.39
C ILE A 6 -12.13 10.57 3.91
N ARG A 7 -11.00 11.19 4.27
CA ARG A 7 -9.65 10.83 3.79
C ARG A 7 -8.71 10.58 4.96
N ASP A 8 -8.76 9.37 5.51
CA ASP A 8 -7.73 8.90 6.45
C ASP A 8 -6.48 8.48 5.66
N LEU A 9 -5.36 9.17 5.88
CA LEU A 9 -4.09 8.92 5.19
C LEU A 9 -3.50 7.53 5.43
N ARG A 10 -3.97 6.79 6.43
CA ARG A 10 -3.53 5.42 6.74
C ARG A 10 -4.28 4.38 5.93
N THR A 11 -5.43 4.74 5.36
CA THR A 11 -6.30 3.83 4.61
C THR A 11 -5.92 3.77 3.13
N PRO A 12 -6.12 2.64 2.45
CA PRO A 12 -5.84 2.54 1.02
C PRO A 12 -6.76 3.45 0.20
N PHE A 13 -6.17 4.25 -0.68
CA PHE A 13 -6.88 5.05 -1.66
C PHE A 13 -6.36 4.77 -3.08
N GLY A 14 -7.26 4.64 -4.04
CA GLY A 14 -6.94 4.45 -5.45
C GLY A 14 -8.13 3.95 -6.26
N GLY A 15 -8.00 3.99 -7.59
CA GLY A 15 -9.05 3.65 -8.54
C GLY A 15 -9.03 2.19 -9.00
N VAL A 16 -9.96 1.85 -9.89
CA VAL A 16 -9.99 0.58 -10.63
C VAL A 16 -10.37 0.88 -12.08
N GLY A 17 -9.99 0.00 -13.02
CA GLY A 17 -10.22 0.20 -14.46
C GLY A 17 -9.50 1.45 -14.98
N ASP A 18 -10.19 2.26 -15.79
CA ASP A 18 -9.63 3.49 -16.36
C ASP A 18 -9.36 4.58 -15.30
N SER A 19 -9.85 4.40 -14.07
CA SER A 19 -9.56 5.31 -12.95
C SER A 19 -8.19 5.07 -12.30
N GLY A 20 -7.44 4.03 -12.71
CA GLY A 20 -6.07 3.79 -12.29
C GLY A 20 -5.81 2.42 -11.66
N VAL A 21 -4.53 2.17 -11.34
CA VAL A 21 -4.00 0.91 -10.80
C VAL A 21 -3.16 1.20 -9.55
N GLY A 22 -3.20 0.31 -8.57
CA GLY A 22 -2.46 0.44 -7.31
C GLY A 22 -3.23 1.18 -6.22
N ARG A 23 -2.62 1.31 -5.04
CA ARG A 23 -3.18 2.00 -3.89
C ARG A 23 -2.08 2.81 -3.20
N GLU A 24 -2.48 3.90 -2.61
CA GLU A 24 -1.64 4.73 -1.74
C GLU A 24 -2.30 4.88 -0.35
N GLY A 25 -1.57 5.43 0.61
CA GLY A 25 -1.98 5.58 2.00
C GLY A 25 -1.36 4.51 2.90
N GLY A 26 -0.80 4.93 4.03
CA GLY A 26 -0.14 4.05 4.99
C GLY A 26 0.91 3.12 4.35
N ASN A 27 0.77 1.81 4.60
CA ASN A 27 1.70 0.80 4.08
C ASN A 27 1.66 0.67 2.55
N PHE A 28 0.52 0.97 1.89
CA PHE A 28 0.38 0.85 0.44
C PHE A 28 1.29 1.84 -0.30
N SER A 29 1.44 3.07 0.22
CA SER A 29 2.43 4.01 -0.32
C SER A 29 3.86 3.52 -0.11
N ARG A 30 4.18 2.95 1.07
CA ARG A 30 5.52 2.41 1.32
C ARG A 30 5.85 1.30 0.33
N GLU A 31 4.94 0.34 0.15
CA GLU A 31 5.11 -0.77 -0.80
C GLU A 31 5.20 -0.31 -2.26
N PHE A 32 4.52 0.79 -2.62
CA PHE A 32 4.60 1.34 -3.97
C PHE A 32 5.92 2.08 -4.24
N PHE A 33 6.40 2.89 -3.29
CA PHE A 33 7.60 3.71 -3.44
C PHE A 33 8.89 3.02 -2.98
N THR A 34 8.82 1.76 -2.55
CA THR A 34 10.00 0.98 -2.15
C THR A 34 9.97 -0.40 -2.79
N GLU A 35 11.14 -0.92 -3.15
CA GLU A 35 11.25 -2.27 -3.70
C GLU A 35 11.47 -3.28 -2.57
N PRO A 36 10.57 -4.26 -2.37
CA PRO A 36 10.73 -5.26 -1.33
C PRO A 36 11.91 -6.19 -1.67
N LYS A 37 12.85 -6.33 -0.73
CA LYS A 37 14.01 -7.22 -0.87
C LYS A 37 14.01 -8.30 0.20
N ALA A 38 13.81 -9.55 -0.22
CA ALA A 38 13.94 -10.69 0.67
C ALA A 38 15.42 -11.01 0.94
N VAL A 39 15.74 -11.28 2.21
CA VAL A 39 17.08 -11.73 2.64
C VAL A 39 16.92 -13.09 3.31
N VAL A 40 17.67 -14.08 2.83
CA VAL A 40 17.64 -15.46 3.35
C VAL A 40 18.99 -15.77 4.00
N MET A 41 18.97 -16.21 5.25
CA MET A 41 20.18 -16.50 6.02
C MET A 41 20.10 -17.92 6.59
N GLN A 42 21.17 -18.69 6.44
CA GLN A 42 21.34 -19.97 7.14
C GLN A 42 21.80 -19.69 8.57
N ILE A 43 21.05 -20.19 9.56
CA ILE A 43 21.41 -20.09 10.98
C ILE A 43 22.01 -21.42 11.43
N ALA A 44 23.14 -21.38 12.13
CA ALA A 44 23.78 -22.58 12.69
C ALA A 44 22.97 -23.12 13.88
N ARG A 45 22.98 -24.44 14.05
CA ARG A 45 22.44 -25.11 15.23
C ARG A 45 23.50 -25.24 16.31
#